data_AF-A0A6P0MBH5-F1
#
_entry.id   AF-A0A6P0MBH5-F1
#
_cell.length_a   1.000
_cell.length_b   1.000
_cell.length_c   1.000
_cell.angle_alpha   90.00
_cell.angle_beta   90.00
_cell.angle_gamma   90.00
#
_symmetry.space_group_name_H-M   'P 1'
#
loop_
_entity.id
_entity.type
_entity.pdbx_description
1 polymer ?
#
loop_
_entity_poly.entity_id
_entity_poly.type
_entity_poly.pdbx_seq_one_letter_code
_entity_poly.pdbx_strand_id
1 'polypeptide(L)'
;MVNNYPNPYIIGSLIDKPEKFFGRDSLFRFIEDNLRQRVQLILLHGQRRIGKSSVLVQIPKKVAQDQFVFVNFDFEGHINKSLSYI
;
A
#
# COMPACT_ATOMS: atom_id res chain seq x y z
N MET A 1 28.29 7.91 25.55
CA MET A 1 28.26 7.88 24.07
C MET A 1 27.29 6.79 23.65
N VAL A 2 26.13 7.16 23.10
CA VAL A 2 25.13 6.18 22.63
C VAL A 2 25.55 5.72 21.25
N ASN A 3 25.84 4.43 21.10
CA ASN A 3 26.12 3.83 19.81
C ASN A 3 24.83 3.83 18.97
N ASN A 4 24.74 4.76 18.03
CA ASN A 4 23.63 4.87 17.08
C ASN A 4 23.82 3.83 15.98
N TYR A 5 23.61 2.54 16.29
CA TYR A 5 23.52 1.52 15.25
C TYR A 5 22.19 1.72 14.51
N PRO A 6 22.20 2.13 13.22
CA PRO A 6 20.96 2.26 12.46
C PRO A 6 20.26 0.92 12.46
N ASN A 7 18.97 0.92 12.78
CA ASN A 7 18.16 -0.29 12.80
C ASN A 7 18.34 -1.02 11.45
N PRO A 8 18.81 -2.28 11.40
CA PRO A 8 18.99 -3.02 10.15
C PRO A 8 17.64 -3.25 9.43
N TYR A 9 16.54 -2.91 10.08
CA TYR A 9 15.20 -2.88 9.53
C TYR A 9 14.78 -1.52 8.92
N ILE A 10 15.68 -0.54 8.72
CA ILE A 10 15.35 0.72 8.05
C ILE A 10 14.94 0.46 6.59
N ILE A 11 13.75 0.94 6.26
CA ILE A 11 12.97 0.68 5.04
C ILE A 11 13.39 1.67 3.94
N GLY A 12 13.52 1.21 2.69
CA GLY A 12 13.60 2.11 1.52
C GLY A 12 12.27 2.81 1.30
N SER A 13 12.27 4.02 0.74
CA SER A 13 11.04 4.79 0.49
C SER A 13 10.03 4.00 -0.34
N LEU A 14 8.73 4.27 -0.11
CA LEU A 14 7.70 3.77 -1.00
C LEU A 14 8.04 4.15 -2.44
N ILE A 15 7.78 3.22 -3.37
CA ILE A 15 7.92 3.50 -4.79
C ILE A 15 6.62 4.18 -5.22
N ASP A 16 6.64 5.51 -5.20
CA ASP A 16 5.52 6.37 -5.59
C ASP A 16 5.55 6.74 -7.07
N LYS A 17 6.73 6.73 -7.70
CA LYS A 17 6.93 6.95 -9.13
C LYS A 17 6.51 5.73 -9.96
N PRO A 18 5.43 5.79 -10.77
CA PRO A 18 4.92 4.66 -11.54
C PRO A 18 5.97 4.03 -12.46
N GLU A 19 6.85 4.85 -13.03
CA GLU A 19 7.95 4.45 -13.93
C GLU A 19 9.07 3.68 -13.22
N LYS A 20 9.07 3.65 -11.88
CA LYS A 20 10.00 2.85 -11.07
C LYS A 20 9.33 1.59 -10.50
N PHE A 21 8.05 1.35 -10.79
CA PHE A 21 7.26 0.24 -10.23
C PHE A 21 6.94 -0.82 -11.29
N PHE A 22 7.59 -1.98 -11.19
CA PHE A 22 7.59 -3.02 -12.22
C PHE A 22 7.02 -4.37 -11.75
N GLY A 23 6.58 -5.20 -12.69
CA GLY A 23 6.34 -6.64 -12.49
C GLY A 23 5.10 -6.97 -11.64
N ARG A 24 4.08 -6.11 -11.67
CA ARG A 24 2.85 -6.23 -10.86
C ARG A 24 1.58 -5.94 -11.65
N ASP A 25 1.66 -5.93 -12.97
CA ASP A 25 0.51 -5.59 -13.83
C ASP A 25 -0.65 -6.55 -13.65
N SER A 26 -0.38 -7.85 -13.44
CA SER A 26 -1.42 -8.84 -13.12
C SER A 26 -2.15 -8.54 -11.81
N LEU A 27 -1.43 -8.03 -10.79
CA LEU A 27 -2.03 -7.64 -9.52
C LEU A 27 -2.93 -6.41 -9.67
N PHE A 28 -2.54 -5.42 -10.47
CA PHE A 28 -3.41 -4.26 -10.73
C PHE A 28 -4.64 -4.62 -11.55
N ARG A 29 -4.52 -5.50 -12.54
CA ARG A 29 -5.68 -6.04 -13.28
C ARG A 29 -6.63 -6.76 -12.33
N PHE A 30 -6.10 -7.61 -11.45
CA PHE A 30 -6.90 -8.26 -10.41
C PHE A 30 -7.64 -7.25 -9.53
N ILE A 31 -6.94 -6.21 -9.04
CA ILE A 31 -7.57 -5.16 -8.22
C ILE A 31 -8.66 -4.42 -9.01
N GLU A 32 -8.37 -4.02 -10.25
CA GLU A 32 -9.33 -3.32 -11.11
C GLU A 32 -10.59 -4.13 -11.38
N ASP A 33 -10.44 -5.42 -11.73
CA ASP A 33 -11.56 -6.31 -11.99
C ASP A 33 -12.46 -6.46 -10.75
N ASN A 34 -11.85 -6.62 -9.57
CA ASN A 34 -12.58 -6.72 -8.30
C ASN A 34 -13.31 -5.42 -7.97
N LEU A 35 -12.68 -4.25 -8.17
CA LEU A 35 -13.32 -2.95 -7.94
C LEU A 35 -14.52 -2.73 -8.87
N ARG A 36 -14.38 -3.06 -10.17
CA ARG A 36 -15.47 -2.97 -11.15
C ARG A 36 -16.64 -3.90 -10.80
N GLN A 37 -16.34 -5.07 -10.22
CA GLN A 37 -17.33 -6.00 -9.69
C GLN A 37 -17.89 -5.61 -8.31
N ARG A 38 -17.49 -4.46 -7.77
CA ARG A 38 -17.91 -3.95 -6.45
C ARG A 38 -17.59 -4.89 -5.29
N VAL A 39 -16.48 -5.62 -5.38
CA VAL A 39 -15.96 -6.44 -4.27
C VAL A 39 -15.61 -5.51 -3.11
N GLN A 40 -16.17 -5.82 -1.94
CA GLN A 40 -16.07 -4.94 -0.76
C GLN A 40 -14.74 -5.10 0.01
N LEU A 41 -14.05 -6.23 -0.14
CA LEU A 41 -12.83 -6.54 0.59
C LEU A 41 -11.80 -7.24 -0.31
N ILE A 42 -10.62 -6.64 -0.40
CA ILE A 42 -9.45 -7.23 -1.06
C ILE A 42 -8.32 -7.31 -0.01
N LEU A 43 -7.86 -8.52 0.31
CA LEU A 43 -6.77 -8.73 1.25
C LEU A 43 -5.44 -8.90 0.51
N LEU A 44 -4.56 -7.90 0.63
CA LEU A 44 -3.17 -8.00 0.15
C LEU A 44 -2.26 -8.50 1.28
N HIS A 45 -1.90 -9.78 1.23
CA HIS A 45 -1.03 -10.41 2.24
C HIS A 45 0.32 -10.84 1.66
N GLY A 46 1.30 -11.08 2.53
CA GLY A 46 2.64 -11.54 2.14
C GLY A 46 3.73 -11.12 3.14
N GLN A 47 4.96 -11.56 2.90
CA GLN A 47 6.12 -11.30 3.77
C GLN A 47 6.39 -9.80 4.00
N ARG A 48 7.05 -9.46 5.12
CA ARG A 48 7.50 -8.07 5.35
C ARG A 48 8.41 -7.65 4.19
N ARG A 49 8.27 -6.38 3.75
CA ARG A 49 9.06 -5.76 2.66
C ARG A 49 8.84 -6.28 1.23
N ILE A 50 7.77 -7.03 0.96
CA ILE A 50 7.43 -7.42 -0.42
C ILE A 50 6.83 -6.26 -1.27
N GLY A 51 6.73 -5.06 -0.71
CA GLY A 51 6.25 -3.86 -1.42
C GLY A 51 4.74 -3.61 -1.35
N LYS A 52 4.02 -4.16 -0.35
CA LYS A 52 2.56 -3.95 -0.19
C LYS A 52 2.17 -2.48 -0.12
N SER A 53 2.84 -1.67 0.70
CA SER A 53 2.57 -0.23 0.80
C SER A 53 2.85 0.49 -0.52
N SER A 54 3.90 0.09 -1.25
CA SER A 54 4.16 0.62 -2.60
C SER A 54 3.05 0.25 -3.58
N VAL A 55 2.49 -0.97 -3.52
CA VAL A 55 1.31 -1.34 -4.34
C VAL A 55 0.14 -0.39 -4.02
N LEU A 56 -0.19 -0.18 -2.74
CA LEU A 56 -1.32 0.67 -2.34
C LEU A 56 -1.22 2.09 -2.91
N VAL A 57 -0.04 2.72 -2.84
CA VAL A 57 0.19 4.06 -3.40
C VAL A 57 0.11 4.10 -4.92
N GLN A 58 0.34 2.98 -5.61
CA GLN A 58 0.24 2.89 -7.06
C GLN A 58 -1.18 2.63 -7.55
N ILE A 59 -2.11 2.11 -6.72
CA ILE A 59 -3.48 1.78 -7.14
C ILE A 59 -4.17 2.99 -7.81
N PRO A 60 -4.22 4.20 -7.19
CA PRO A 60 -4.90 5.35 -7.80
C PRO A 60 -4.27 5.80 -9.13
N LYS A 61 -3.00 5.45 -9.36
CA LYS A 61 -2.23 5.83 -10.56
C LYS A 61 -2.39 4.82 -11.69
N LYS A 62 -2.83 3.60 -11.40
CA LYS A 62 -2.86 2.48 -12.37
C LYS A 62 -4.24 1.86 -12.55
N VAL A 63 -5.23 2.20 -11.73
CA VAL A 63 -6.54 1.55 -11.72
C VAL A 63 -7.66 2.58 -11.85
N ALA A 64 -8.54 2.39 -12.84
CA ALA A 64 -9.87 3.01 -12.96
C ALA A 64 -9.94 4.50 -12.54
N GLN A 65 -9.03 5.31 -13.12
CA GLN A 65 -8.75 6.69 -12.71
C GLN A 65 -9.98 7.61 -12.71
N ASP A 66 -11.00 7.31 -13.52
CA ASP A 66 -12.19 8.17 -13.67
C ASP A 66 -13.45 7.64 -12.94
N GLN A 67 -13.36 6.50 -12.25
CA GLN A 67 -14.53 5.83 -11.66
C GLN A 67 -14.52 5.80 -10.12
N PHE A 68 -13.36 5.98 -9.50
CA PHE A 68 -13.19 5.81 -8.06
C PHE A 68 -12.44 6.98 -7.44
N VAL A 69 -12.83 7.31 -6.21
CA VAL A 69 -12.04 8.17 -5.32
C VAL A 69 -11.33 7.27 -4.32
N PHE A 70 -10.00 7.33 -4.31
CA PHE A 70 -9.18 6.51 -3.41
C PHE A 70 -8.82 7.30 -2.15
N VAL A 71 -9.18 6.75 -0.99
CA VAL A 71 -8.80 7.27 0.32
C VAL A 71 -7.78 6.34 0.94
N ASN A 72 -6.56 6.83 1.15
CA ASN A 72 -5.52 6.07 1.83
C ASN A 72 -5.60 6.29 3.34
N PHE A 73 -5.59 5.19 4.10
CA PHE A 73 -5.59 5.22 5.56
C PHE A 73 -4.55 4.22 6.09
N ASP A 74 -3.74 4.66 7.04
CA ASP A 74 -2.67 3.84 7.64
C ASP A 74 -2.89 3.69 9.15
N PHE A 75 -2.98 2.44 9.61
CA PHE A 75 -3.17 2.09 11.01
C PHE A 75 -1.86 2.02 11.80
N GLU A 76 -0.69 2.01 11.16
CA GLU A 76 0.61 1.87 11.84
C GLU A 76 0.83 2.97 12.89
N GLY A 77 0.44 4.21 12.58
CA GLY A 77 0.49 5.35 13.52
C GLY A 77 -0.56 5.32 14.64
N HIS A 78 -1.50 4.37 14.60
CA HIS A 78 -2.63 4.27 15.51
C HIS A 78 -2.62 2.97 16.34
N ILE A 79 -1.57 2.15 16.26
CA ILE A 79 -1.45 0.86 16.97
C ILE A 79 -1.75 0.96 18.48
N ASN A 80 -1.41 2.08 19.11
CA ASN A 80 -1.61 2.30 20.55
C ASN A 80 -2.83 3.16 20.90
N LYS A 81 -3.67 3.50 19.91
CA LYS A 81 -4.88 4.33 20.12
C LYS A 81 -6.10 3.42 20.12
N SER A 82 -7.06 3.71 21.00
CA SER A 82 -8.36 3.03 20.95
C SER A 82 -9.05 3.34 19.62
N LEU A 83 -9.78 2.35 19.08
CA LEU A 83 -10.56 2.49 17.86
C LEU A 83 -11.56 3.66 17.92
N SER A 84 -12.01 4.02 19.12
CA SER A 84 -12.90 5.17 19.37
C SER A 84 -12.29 6.54 19.02
N TYR A 85 -10.99 6.61 18.71
CA TYR A 85 -10.28 7.83 18.32
C TYR A 85 -9.89 7.85 16.84
N ILE A 86 -10.43 6.93 16.04
CA ILE A 86 -10.26 6.81 14.59
C ILE A 86 -11.64 6.93 13.96
#